data_AF-J3IRX4-F1
#
_entry.id   AF-J3IRX4-F1
#
_cell.length_a   1.000
_cell.length_b   1.000
_cell.length_c   1.000
_cell.angle_alpha   90.00
_cell.angle_beta   90.00
_cell.angle_gamma   90.00
#
_symmetry.space_group_name_H-M   'P 1'
#
loop_
_entity.id
_entity.type
_entity.pdbx_description
1 polymer ?
#
loop_
_entity_poly.entity_id
_entity_poly.type
_entity_poly.pdbx_seq_one_letter_code
_entity_poly.pdbx_strand_id
1 'polypeptide(L)'
;MMTRAVARPKIMFWRFIHHGSVHHVRDLPMKPAFVFLLLIHTLTVCNISAAASGAAYEPVLDSGNQVGPFTTNSKVIIYQSRAGAIDIMKQVMDEPEYAVYVQVEKAYTFGPNKYVLVISTAEGGNSCPATTYTVSFDTRTELVDGKTLVDGCSDEVDVSTDGNKLIVKKDGAPTIVYDGSVR
;
A
#
# COMPACT_ATOMS: atom_id res chain seq x y z
N MET A 1 10.58 45.64 -30.07
CA MET A 1 10.35 44.20 -30.30
C MET A 1 10.91 43.48 -29.07
N MET A 2 10.24 42.65 -28.28
CA MET A 2 8.94 41.98 -28.34
C MET A 2 8.52 41.70 -26.89
N THR A 3 7.26 41.98 -26.60
CA THR A 3 6.59 41.88 -25.29
C THR A 3 6.27 40.41 -24.97
N ARG A 4 6.58 39.92 -23.76
CA ARG A 4 6.14 38.59 -23.29
C ARG A 4 4.79 38.70 -22.57
N ALA A 5 3.82 37.96 -23.10
CA ALA A 5 2.45 37.87 -22.60
C ALA A 5 2.34 36.95 -21.38
N VAL A 6 1.57 37.39 -20.37
CA VAL A 6 1.21 36.62 -19.18
C VAL A 6 -0.17 36.00 -19.42
N ALA A 7 -0.25 34.67 -19.47
CA ALA A 7 -1.50 33.94 -19.60
C ALA A 7 -2.13 33.71 -18.21
N ARG A 8 -3.40 34.10 -18.04
CA ARG A 8 -4.23 33.80 -16.86
C ARG A 8 -5.17 32.63 -17.18
N PRO A 9 -5.36 31.66 -16.27
CA PRO A 9 -6.35 30.59 -16.46
C PRO A 9 -7.78 31.10 -16.16
N LYS A 10 -8.72 30.76 -17.05
CA LYS A 10 -10.16 31.02 -16.92
C LYS A 10 -10.80 29.91 -16.07
N ILE A 11 -11.40 30.29 -14.95
CA ILE A 11 -12.24 29.41 -14.12
C ILE A 11 -13.64 29.39 -14.75
N MET A 12 -14.11 28.21 -15.14
CA MET A 12 -15.43 28.00 -15.76
C MET A 12 -16.44 27.59 -14.69
N PHE A 13 -17.41 28.46 -14.44
CA PHE A 13 -18.61 28.21 -13.64
C PHE A 13 -19.51 27.19 -14.34
N TRP A 14 -19.92 26.12 -13.63
CA TRP A 14 -21.08 25.32 -14.02
C TRP A 14 -22.28 25.72 -13.17
N ARG A 15 -23.32 26.21 -13.85
CA ARG A 15 -24.62 26.59 -13.30
C ARG A 15 -25.63 25.61 -13.88
N PHE A 16 -26.16 24.70 -13.06
CA PHE A 16 -27.31 23.89 -13.45
C PHE A 16 -28.60 24.57 -12.99
N ILE A 17 -29.46 24.90 -13.95
CA ILE A 17 -30.84 25.32 -13.75
C ILE A 17 -31.71 24.23 -14.37
N HIS A 18 -32.69 23.71 -13.62
CA HIS A 18 -33.86 23.05 -14.21
C HIS A 18 -35.13 23.63 -13.56
N HIS A 19 -35.84 24.47 -14.32
CA HIS A 19 -37.32 24.51 -14.31
C HIS A 19 -37.81 23.15 -14.82
N GLY A 20 -38.89 22.51 -14.35
CA GLY A 20 -40.14 22.98 -13.78
C GLY A 20 -41.23 22.11 -14.40
N SER A 21 -42.25 21.67 -13.64
CA SER A 21 -43.62 21.56 -14.15
C SER A 21 -44.57 21.12 -13.04
N VAL A 22 -45.68 21.85 -12.95
CA VAL A 22 -46.77 21.72 -11.99
C VAL A 22 -47.88 20.94 -12.66
N HIS A 23 -48.38 19.87 -12.03
CA HIS A 23 -49.68 19.30 -12.39
C HIS A 23 -50.61 19.25 -11.17
N HIS A 24 -51.76 19.87 -11.43
CA HIS A 24 -53.00 20.00 -10.68
C HIS A 24 -53.46 18.72 -9.97
N VAL A 25 -53.70 18.78 -8.65
CA VAL A 25 -54.45 17.75 -7.91
C VAL A 25 -55.62 18.43 -7.22
N ARG A 26 -56.83 18.02 -7.59
CA ARG A 26 -58.08 18.38 -6.91
C ARG A 26 -58.39 17.31 -5.86
N ASP A 27 -58.94 17.78 -4.75
CA ASP A 27 -59.43 17.05 -3.58
C ASP A 27 -60.33 15.85 -3.88
N LEU A 28 -60.29 14.84 -2.98
CA LEU A 28 -61.44 14.18 -2.31
C LEU A 28 -60.92 13.09 -1.32
N PRO A 29 -61.71 12.61 -0.34
CA PRO A 29 -61.27 12.56 1.06
C PRO A 29 -61.01 11.16 1.65
N MET A 30 -60.17 11.19 2.71
CA MET A 30 -60.10 10.34 3.91
C MET A 30 -60.59 8.88 3.87
N LYS A 31 -59.66 7.94 4.14
CA LYS A 31 -59.84 6.86 5.13
C LYS A 31 -58.47 6.33 5.61
N PRO A 32 -58.40 5.79 6.84
CA PRO A 32 -57.20 5.84 7.67
C PRO A 32 -56.38 4.55 7.68
N ALA A 33 -55.22 4.68 8.32
CA ALA A 33 -54.38 3.61 8.87
C ALA A 33 -53.50 2.88 7.87
N PHE A 34 -52.22 3.26 7.83
CA PHE A 34 -51.12 2.33 8.03
C PHE A 34 -49.88 3.17 8.37
N VAL A 35 -49.60 3.28 9.66
CA VAL A 35 -48.37 3.90 10.18
C VAL A 35 -47.25 2.91 9.91
N PHE A 36 -46.55 3.09 8.79
CA PHE A 36 -45.28 2.42 8.53
C PHE A 36 -44.17 3.25 9.17
N LEU A 37 -43.71 2.81 10.33
CA LEU A 37 -42.58 3.38 11.05
C LEU A 37 -41.31 3.09 10.23
N LEU A 38 -40.95 4.00 9.31
CA LEU A 38 -39.70 3.91 8.54
C LEU A 38 -38.54 4.34 9.44
N LEU A 39 -37.88 3.36 10.03
CA LEU A 39 -36.64 3.49 10.78
C LEU A 39 -35.50 3.84 9.80
N ILE A 40 -35.23 5.13 9.62
CA ILE A 40 -34.09 5.59 8.80
C ILE A 40 -32.81 5.33 9.60
N HIS A 41 -32.18 4.18 9.35
CA HIS A 41 -30.79 3.95 9.73
C HIS A 41 -29.92 4.91 8.91
N THR A 42 -29.34 5.91 9.58
CA THR A 42 -28.22 6.68 9.05
C THR A 42 -27.04 5.74 8.81
N LEU A 43 -26.93 5.23 7.59
CA LEU A 43 -25.71 4.63 7.08
C LEU A 43 -24.69 5.75 6.92
N THR A 44 -23.75 5.81 7.85
CA THR A 44 -22.48 6.51 7.66
C THR A 44 -21.83 5.94 6.39
N VAL A 45 -21.88 6.71 5.31
CA VAL A 45 -21.05 6.44 4.13
C VAL A 45 -19.62 6.67 4.58
N CYS A 46 -18.91 5.58 4.88
CA CYS A 46 -17.47 5.61 5.03
C CYS A 46 -16.93 6.09 3.67
N ASN A 47 -16.36 7.29 3.63
CA ASN A 47 -15.58 7.75 2.49
C ASN A 47 -14.33 6.85 2.41
N ILE A 48 -14.51 5.67 1.80
CA ILE A 48 -13.41 4.93 1.23
C ILE A 48 -12.99 5.79 0.04
N SER A 49 -11.97 6.63 0.23
CA SER A 49 -11.26 7.22 -0.90
C SER A 49 -10.80 6.03 -1.74
N ALA A 50 -11.43 5.85 -2.90
CA ALA A 50 -11.06 4.79 -3.82
C ALA A 50 -9.55 4.88 -4.05
N ALA A 51 -8.81 3.83 -3.70
CA ALA A 51 -7.45 3.67 -4.20
C ALA A 51 -7.54 3.82 -5.72
N ALA A 52 -6.89 4.84 -6.26
CA ALA A 52 -6.98 5.17 -7.67
C ALA A 52 -6.68 3.91 -8.49
N SER A 53 -7.64 3.46 -9.29
CA SER A 53 -7.50 2.27 -10.13
C SER A 53 -6.33 2.50 -11.09
N GLY A 54 -5.20 1.83 -10.84
CA GLY A 54 -3.97 2.03 -11.59
C GLY A 54 -2.68 1.63 -10.88
N ALA A 55 -2.70 1.33 -9.57
CA ALA A 55 -1.52 0.83 -8.88
C ALA A 55 -1.18 -0.60 -9.37
N ALA A 56 0.04 -0.81 -9.86
CA ALA A 56 0.56 -2.14 -10.19
C ALA A 56 0.93 -2.96 -8.95
N TYR A 57 0.60 -2.46 -7.77
CA TYR A 57 0.94 -3.05 -6.50
C TYR A 57 -0.18 -2.86 -5.48
N GLU A 58 -0.21 -3.73 -4.49
CA GLU A 58 -1.12 -3.65 -3.34
C GLU A 58 -0.33 -3.83 -2.04
N PRO A 59 -0.60 -3.04 -0.98
CA PRO A 59 -0.02 -3.29 0.33
C PRO A 59 -0.50 -4.65 0.86
N VAL A 60 0.41 -5.40 1.43
CA VAL A 60 0.12 -6.70 2.05
C VAL A 60 -0.27 -6.48 3.50
N LEU A 61 -1.32 -7.15 3.95
CA LEU A 61 -1.77 -7.08 5.34
C LEU A 61 -0.74 -7.73 6.27
N ASP A 62 -0.46 -7.03 7.37
CA ASP A 62 0.36 -7.50 8.48
C ASP A 62 -0.53 -7.76 9.70
N SER A 63 -0.56 -9.01 10.17
CA SER A 63 -1.27 -9.44 11.37
C SER A 63 -0.32 -9.74 12.55
N GLY A 64 0.91 -9.22 12.50
CA GLY A 64 1.94 -9.33 13.54
C GLY A 64 2.88 -10.51 13.35
N ASN A 65 2.35 -11.73 13.32
CA ASN A 65 3.13 -12.96 13.08
C ASN A 65 2.99 -13.51 11.66
N GLN A 66 2.27 -12.79 10.80
CA GLN A 66 2.05 -13.16 9.42
C GLN A 66 1.91 -11.89 8.58
N VAL A 67 2.64 -11.86 7.47
CA VAL A 67 2.58 -10.80 6.47
C VAL A 67 2.28 -11.46 5.13
N GLY A 68 1.03 -11.42 4.71
CA GLY A 68 0.55 -12.16 3.52
C GLY A 68 0.88 -13.66 3.59
N PRO A 69 1.62 -14.22 2.61
CA PRO A 69 1.98 -15.64 2.63
C PRO A 69 3.17 -15.97 3.56
N PHE A 70 3.77 -14.96 4.19
CA PHE A 70 4.97 -15.13 5.02
C PHE A 70 4.59 -15.24 6.49
N THR A 71 5.10 -16.25 7.18
CA THR A 71 5.07 -16.30 8.64
C THR A 71 6.31 -15.61 9.19
N THR A 72 6.13 -14.70 10.14
CA THR A 72 7.20 -13.91 10.73
C THR A 72 7.36 -14.26 12.20
N ASN A 73 8.61 -14.24 12.66
CA ASN A 73 8.93 -14.11 14.08
C ASN A 73 10.13 -13.17 14.24
N SER A 74 10.63 -13.00 15.46
CA SER A 74 11.71 -12.06 15.73
C SER A 74 13.06 -12.41 15.09
N LYS A 75 13.21 -13.53 14.39
CA LYS A 75 14.50 -13.97 13.80
C LYS A 75 14.42 -14.45 12.36
N VAL A 76 13.27 -14.95 11.92
CA VAL A 76 13.12 -15.56 10.59
C VAL A 76 11.84 -15.10 9.92
N ILE A 77 11.88 -15.11 8.60
CA ILE A 77 10.72 -14.91 7.74
C ILE A 77 10.58 -16.17 6.91
N ILE A 78 9.48 -16.90 7.12
CA ILE A 78 9.24 -18.20 6.52
C ILE A 78 8.21 -18.09 5.42
N TYR A 79 8.54 -18.60 4.23
CA TYR A 79 7.59 -18.89 3.17
C TYR A 79 7.34 -20.40 3.13
N GLN A 80 6.06 -20.80 3.10
CA GLN A 80 5.70 -22.22 2.97
C GLN A 80 5.66 -22.62 1.49
N SER A 81 6.76 -23.21 1.03
CA SER A 81 6.90 -23.69 -0.35
C SER A 81 6.31 -25.08 -0.54
N ARG A 82 6.27 -25.54 -1.79
CA ARG A 82 5.85 -26.91 -2.13
C ARG A 82 6.83 -27.97 -1.63
N ALA A 83 8.11 -27.59 -1.46
CA ALA A 83 9.18 -28.46 -1.01
C ALA A 83 9.44 -28.37 0.51
N GLY A 84 8.69 -27.52 1.23
CA GLY A 84 8.83 -27.29 2.67
C GLY A 84 9.04 -25.81 3.03
N ALA A 85 9.31 -25.54 4.30
CA ALA A 85 9.52 -24.17 4.78
C ALA A 85 10.85 -23.60 4.24
N ILE A 86 10.78 -22.44 3.60
CA ILE A 86 11.94 -21.65 3.15
C ILE A 86 12.12 -20.48 4.10
N ASP A 87 13.31 -20.35 4.68
CA ASP A 87 13.72 -19.16 5.41
C ASP A 87 14.29 -18.14 4.43
N ILE A 88 13.58 -17.03 4.26
CA ILE A 88 13.95 -15.96 3.34
C ILE A 88 15.27 -15.32 3.75
N MET A 89 15.54 -15.21 5.06
CA MET A 89 16.74 -14.52 5.54
C MET A 89 18.03 -15.23 5.11
N LYS A 90 17.98 -16.56 4.88
CA LYS A 90 19.11 -17.33 4.33
C LYS A 90 19.47 -17.02 2.88
N GLN A 91 18.57 -16.37 2.13
CA GLN A 91 18.84 -15.90 0.77
C GLN A 91 19.24 -14.42 0.74
N VAL A 92 18.91 -13.68 1.80
CA VAL A 92 19.12 -12.23 1.89
C VAL A 92 20.49 -11.92 2.49
N MET A 93 20.78 -12.57 3.63
CA MET A 93 21.98 -12.37 4.43
C MET A 93 22.97 -13.50 4.20
N ASP A 94 24.26 -13.16 4.26
CA ASP A 94 25.33 -14.15 4.15
C ASP A 94 25.41 -14.99 5.44
N GLU A 95 25.14 -14.37 6.60
CA GLU A 95 25.18 -15.01 7.92
C GLU A 95 23.92 -14.65 8.75
N PRO A 96 22.75 -15.20 8.38
CA PRO A 96 21.46 -14.87 9.03
C PRO A 96 21.41 -15.19 10.53
N GLU A 97 22.26 -16.07 11.03
CA GLU A 97 22.39 -16.41 12.45
C GLU A 97 22.87 -15.24 13.32
N TYR A 98 23.53 -14.23 12.75
CA TYR A 98 23.95 -13.03 13.47
C TYR A 98 22.87 -11.96 13.55
N ALA A 99 21.73 -12.16 12.89
CA ALA A 99 20.56 -11.31 13.06
C ALA A 99 20.02 -11.46 14.49
N VAL A 100 20.10 -10.39 15.27
CA VAL A 100 19.58 -10.31 16.63
C VAL A 100 18.07 -10.12 16.61
N TYR A 101 17.58 -9.37 15.63
CA TYR A 101 16.16 -9.33 15.28
C TYR A 101 15.94 -9.26 13.77
N VAL A 102 14.78 -9.70 13.32
CA VAL A 102 14.24 -9.54 11.97
C VAL A 102 12.80 -9.07 12.07
N GLN A 103 12.45 -7.98 11.39
CA GLN A 103 11.11 -7.41 11.36
C GLN A 103 10.75 -7.00 9.94
N VAL A 104 9.55 -7.35 9.50
CA VAL A 104 8.98 -6.80 8.25
C VAL A 104 8.32 -5.48 8.58
N GLU A 105 8.85 -4.38 8.07
CA GLU A 105 8.32 -3.03 8.29
C GLU A 105 7.14 -2.72 7.37
N LYS A 106 7.27 -3.15 6.11
CA LYS A 106 6.29 -2.96 5.05
C LYS A 106 6.36 -4.13 4.07
N ALA A 107 5.24 -4.44 3.45
CA ALA A 107 5.17 -5.45 2.40
C ALA A 107 4.18 -5.04 1.32
N TYR A 108 4.53 -5.36 0.08
CA TYR A 108 3.74 -5.07 -1.10
C TYR A 108 3.71 -6.29 -2.02
N THR A 109 2.63 -6.46 -2.76
CA THR A 109 2.51 -7.47 -3.81
C THR A 109 2.38 -6.78 -5.16
N PHE A 110 3.13 -7.24 -6.16
CA PHE A 110 3.11 -6.76 -7.54
C PHE A 110 2.54 -7.87 -8.43
N GLY A 111 1.22 -7.91 -8.50
CA GLY A 111 0.49 -9.05 -9.08
C GLY A 111 0.51 -10.28 -8.16
N PRO A 112 0.17 -11.48 -8.67
CA PRO A 112 -0.17 -12.63 -7.83
C PRO A 112 1.03 -13.39 -7.26
N ASN A 113 2.25 -13.18 -7.78
CA ASN A 113 3.40 -14.00 -7.43
C ASN A 113 4.64 -13.22 -6.99
N LYS A 114 4.62 -11.89 -7.08
CA LYS A 114 5.78 -11.07 -6.74
C LYS A 114 5.49 -10.30 -5.47
N TYR A 115 6.34 -10.47 -4.48
CA TYR A 115 6.26 -9.74 -3.22
C TYR A 115 7.52 -8.90 -3.06
N VAL A 116 7.36 -7.70 -2.51
CA VAL A 116 8.48 -6.86 -2.11
C VAL A 116 8.33 -6.59 -0.61
N LEU A 117 9.31 -7.03 0.16
CA LEU A 117 9.35 -6.87 1.62
C LEU A 117 10.42 -5.85 1.98
N VAL A 118 10.07 -4.92 2.87
CA VAL A 118 11.04 -4.04 3.52
C VAL A 118 11.28 -4.60 4.92
N ILE A 119 12.50 -5.05 5.17
CA ILE A 119 12.89 -5.84 6.33
C ILE A 119 13.97 -5.06 7.09
N SER A 120 13.75 -4.84 8.37
CA SER A 120 14.75 -4.31 9.30
C SER A 120 15.39 -5.43 10.10
N THR A 121 16.72 -5.41 10.20
CA THR A 121 17.50 -6.32 11.03
C THR A 121 18.48 -5.56 11.93
N ALA A 122 18.69 -6.01 13.17
CA ALA A 122 19.86 -5.60 13.93
C ALA A 122 20.92 -6.69 13.87
N GLU A 123 22.08 -6.33 13.32
CA GLU A 123 23.24 -7.21 13.27
C GLU A 123 24.18 -6.83 14.42
N GLY A 124 24.56 -7.80 15.26
CA GLY A 124 25.59 -7.60 16.28
C GLY A 124 25.27 -6.59 17.40
N GLY A 125 24.01 -6.18 17.59
CA GLY A 125 23.61 -5.29 18.69
C GLY A 125 23.92 -3.80 18.49
N ASN A 126 24.45 -3.42 17.33
CA ASN A 126 24.71 -2.03 16.93
C ASN A 126 24.04 -1.77 15.59
N SER A 127 22.77 -1.40 15.62
CA SER A 127 22.13 -0.90 14.42
C SER A 127 21.10 0.08 14.90
N CYS A 128 21.59 1.25 15.32
CA CYS A 128 20.74 2.41 15.37
C CYS A 128 20.92 3.11 14.04
N PRO A 129 19.95 2.86 13.15
CA PRO A 129 18.82 1.96 13.19
C PRO A 129 19.22 0.68 12.48
N ALA A 130 18.32 -0.29 12.51
CA ALA A 130 18.49 -1.54 11.81
C ALA A 130 19.01 -1.38 10.39
N THR A 131 19.86 -2.31 9.98
CA THR A 131 20.13 -2.57 8.58
C THR A 131 18.79 -2.89 7.91
N THR A 132 18.38 -2.07 6.94
CA THR A 132 17.11 -2.26 6.25
C THR A 132 17.38 -2.82 4.86
N TYR A 133 16.81 -3.98 4.58
CA TYR A 133 16.80 -4.62 3.27
C TYR A 133 15.45 -4.38 2.61
N THR A 134 15.45 -4.06 1.33
CA THR A 134 14.30 -4.36 0.48
C THR A 134 14.59 -5.59 -0.34
N VAL A 135 13.68 -6.55 -0.32
CA VAL A 135 13.83 -7.84 -1.01
C VAL A 135 12.62 -8.11 -1.89
N SER A 136 12.86 -8.57 -3.11
CA SER A 136 11.81 -9.09 -3.97
C SER A 136 11.84 -10.61 -3.95
N PHE A 137 10.66 -11.21 -3.78
CA PHE A 137 10.47 -12.65 -3.69
C PHE A 137 9.45 -13.09 -4.74
N ASP A 138 9.79 -14.11 -5.53
CA ASP A 138 8.90 -14.72 -6.51
C ASP A 138 8.36 -16.06 -6.00
N THR A 139 7.06 -16.18 -5.81
CA THR A 139 6.44 -17.43 -5.33
C THR A 139 6.38 -18.53 -6.39
N ARG A 140 6.66 -18.24 -7.66
CA ARG A 140 6.73 -19.26 -8.73
C ARG A 140 8.07 -19.99 -8.72
N THR A 141 9.15 -19.24 -8.55
CA THR A 141 10.51 -19.80 -8.44
C THR A 141 10.88 -20.10 -7.00
N GLU A 142 10.14 -19.55 -6.04
CA GLU A 142 10.34 -19.69 -4.59
C GLU A 142 11.71 -19.13 -4.13
N LEU A 143 12.16 -18.05 -4.78
CA LEU A 143 13.47 -17.43 -4.60
C LEU A 143 13.38 -15.92 -4.40
N VAL A 144 14.36 -15.39 -3.67
CA VAL A 144 14.68 -13.95 -3.67
C VAL A 144 15.39 -13.63 -4.99
N ASP A 145 14.80 -12.76 -5.79
CA ASP A 145 15.32 -12.38 -7.12
C ASP A 145 15.83 -10.94 -7.19
N GLY A 146 15.73 -10.21 -6.08
CA GLY A 146 16.26 -8.87 -5.94
C GLY A 146 16.46 -8.54 -4.46
N LYS A 147 17.57 -7.86 -4.15
CA LYS A 147 17.85 -7.32 -2.82
C LYS A 147 18.53 -5.97 -2.93
N THR A 148 18.20 -5.05 -2.05
CA THR A 148 18.80 -3.72 -1.99
C THR A 148 18.89 -3.28 -0.54
N LEU A 149 20.06 -2.79 -0.14
CA LEU A 149 20.25 -2.15 1.15
C LEU A 149 19.73 -0.71 1.09
N VAL A 150 18.99 -0.30 2.12
CA VAL A 150 18.47 1.05 2.27
C VAL A 150 19.27 1.75 3.35
N ASP A 151 20.06 2.74 2.92
CA ASP A 151 20.85 3.56 3.82
C ASP A 151 19.97 4.49 4.67
N GLY A 152 20.31 4.63 5.94
CA GLY A 152 19.78 5.70 6.78
C GLY A 152 19.59 5.29 8.22
N CYS A 153 19.55 6.31 9.09
CA CYS A 153 19.63 6.15 10.52
C CYS A 153 18.31 6.22 11.34
N SER A 154 17.17 6.31 10.65
CA SER A 154 15.86 6.42 11.28
C SER A 154 15.26 5.07 11.66
N ASP A 155 14.52 5.06 12.76
CA ASP A 155 13.59 3.99 13.10
C ASP A 155 12.37 3.97 12.15
N GLU A 156 12.07 5.11 11.53
CA GLU A 156 10.97 5.23 10.57
C GLU A 156 11.42 4.88 9.15
N VAL A 157 10.61 4.08 8.47
CA VAL A 157 10.77 3.73 7.07
C VAL A 157 9.61 4.33 6.28
N ASP A 158 9.94 5.32 5.45
CA ASP A 158 9.01 5.92 4.51
C ASP A 158 8.98 5.11 3.22
N VAL A 159 7.79 4.73 2.79
CA VAL A 159 7.58 4.07 1.51
C VAL A 159 6.61 4.87 0.66
N SER A 160 7.05 5.19 -0.53
CA SER A 160 6.28 5.91 -1.54
C SER A 160 6.33 5.16 -2.86
N THR A 161 5.38 5.46 -3.73
CA THR A 161 5.27 4.79 -5.02
C THR A 161 5.10 5.80 -6.12
N ASP A 162 5.79 5.55 -7.22
CA ASP A 162 5.71 6.35 -8.45
C ASP A 162 5.43 5.42 -9.63
N GLY A 163 4.15 5.30 -9.99
CA GLY A 163 3.68 4.33 -10.98
C GLY A 163 3.97 2.89 -10.57
N ASN A 164 4.88 2.23 -11.30
CA ASN A 164 5.29 0.84 -11.04
C ASN A 164 6.53 0.73 -10.13
N LYS A 165 7.01 1.85 -9.61
CA LYS A 165 8.21 1.90 -8.78
C LYS A 165 7.85 1.94 -7.30
N LEU A 166 8.54 1.12 -6.52
CA LEU A 166 8.59 1.25 -5.06
C LEU A 166 9.83 2.05 -4.69
N ILE A 167 9.62 3.11 -3.90
CA ILE A 167 10.68 4.00 -3.43
C ILE A 167 10.67 3.94 -1.91
N VAL A 168 11.81 3.56 -1.32
CA VAL A 168 11.97 3.46 0.13
C VAL A 168 12.99 4.50 0.58
N LYS A 169 12.69 5.16 1.70
CA LYS A 169 13.53 6.19 2.28
C LYS A 169 13.57 6.03 3.81
N LYS A 170 14.75 6.23 4.40
CA LYS A 170 14.95 6.46 5.84
C LYS A 170 15.44 7.90 6.02
N ASP A 171 16.62 8.10 6.61
CA ASP A 171 17.28 9.43 6.67
C ASP A 171 18.03 9.80 5.38
N GLY A 172 18.35 8.81 4.55
CA GLY A 172 19.15 8.98 3.34
C GLY A 172 18.36 9.53 2.15
N ALA A 173 19.01 9.48 0.99
CA ALA A 173 18.33 9.71 -0.27
C ALA A 173 17.27 8.61 -0.52
N PRO A 174 16.13 8.94 -1.14
CA PRO A 174 15.17 7.92 -1.53
C PRO A 174 15.77 6.95 -2.55
N THR A 175 15.59 5.65 -2.31
CA THR A 175 16.09 4.59 -3.17
C THR A 175 14.93 3.93 -3.90
N ILE A 176 15.02 3.82 -5.23
CA ILE A 176 14.10 3.00 -6.02
C ILE A 176 14.51 1.55 -5.80
N VAL A 177 13.67 0.78 -5.11
CA VAL A 177 13.99 -0.58 -4.67
C VAL A 177 13.30 -1.66 -5.51
N TYR A 178 12.29 -1.27 -6.29
CA TYR A 178 11.62 -2.14 -7.23
C TYR A 178 11.03 -1.32 -8.38
N ASP A 179 11.10 -1.83 -9.60
CA ASP A 179 10.39 -1.30 -10.78
C ASP A 179 9.71 -2.44 -11.52
N GLY A 180 8.40 -2.55 -11.40
CA GLY A 180 7.60 -3.61 -12.02
C GLY A 180 7.56 -3.56 -13.55
N SER A 181 8.17 -2.55 -14.16
CA SER A 181 8.31 -2.41 -15.62
C SER A 181 9.56 -3.11 -16.16
N VAL A 182 10.54 -3.41 -15.30
CA VAL A 182 11.77 -4.11 -15.66
C VAL A 182 11.54 -5.62 -15.46
N ARG A 183 11.69 -6.39 -16.54
CA ARG A 183 11.51 -7.85 -16.57
C ARG A 183 12.82 -8.56 -16.84
#